data_AF-A0A0C4EPU0-F1
#
_entry.id   AF-A0A0C4EPU0-F1
#
_cell.length_a   1.000
_cell.length_b   1.000
_cell.length_c   1.000
_cell.angle_alpha   90.00
_cell.angle_beta   90.00
_cell.angle_gamma   90.00
#
_symmetry.space_group_name_H-M   'P 1'
#
loop_
_entity.id
_entity.type
_entity.pdbx_description
1 polymer ?
#
loop_
_entity_poly.entity_id
_entity_poly.type
_entity_poly.pdbx_seq_one_letter_code
_entity_poly.pdbx_strand_id
1 'polypeptide(L)'
;MVFVRYSPAIKVAAIRMVIQGHSADFICNALGELISRQSFSRWLELFQQTRCVIRNPTDYERLGRPGLLTSEDIQFMIKLVEDEPSLFLDEIRERLYDYHDEAPLLSIEAIHQNLVLKLSITLKKPSTVNIRKCIVAKCLYIEHMRFVPAEFLVFSGGSYILST
;
A
#
# COMPACT_ATOMS: atom_id res chain seq x y z
N MET A 1 -20.67 9.86 17.74
CA MET A 1 -19.70 10.71 18.46
C MET A 1 -18.60 11.12 17.49
N VAL A 2 -18.39 12.43 17.31
CA VAL A 2 -17.36 12.95 16.40
C VAL A 2 -16.00 12.88 17.10
N PHE A 3 -14.97 12.44 16.39
CA PHE A 3 -13.61 12.45 16.90
C PHE A 3 -13.08 13.89 16.97
N VAL A 4 -12.72 14.34 18.18
CA VAL A 4 -12.11 15.66 18.41
C VAL A 4 -10.62 15.48 18.69
N ARG A 5 -9.78 16.18 17.92
CA ARG A 5 -8.33 16.09 18.05
C ARG A 5 -7.83 17.16 19.04
N TYR A 6 -7.46 16.72 20.24
CA TYR A 6 -6.83 17.58 21.23
C TYR A 6 -5.31 17.57 21.08
N SER A 7 -4.68 18.73 21.19
CA SER A 7 -3.22 18.85 21.22
C SER A 7 -2.66 18.15 22.48
N PRO A 8 -1.44 17.59 22.43
CA PRO A 8 -0.83 17.00 23.62
C PRO A 8 -0.75 17.94 24.82
N ALA A 9 -0.48 19.22 24.59
CA ALA A 9 -0.40 20.24 25.64
C ALA A 9 -1.74 20.38 26.39
N ILE A 10 -2.86 20.41 25.67
CA ILE A 10 -4.22 20.47 26.26
C ILE A 10 -4.46 19.26 27.15
N LYS A 11 -4.09 18.05 26.67
CA LYS A 11 -4.27 16.83 27.46
C LYS A 11 -3.43 16.84 28.74
N VAL A 12 -2.18 17.29 28.66
CA VAL A 12 -1.27 17.38 29.82
C VAL A 12 -1.79 18.40 30.83
N ALA A 13 -2.21 19.58 30.38
CA ALA A 13 -2.78 20.60 31.24
C ALA A 13 -4.07 20.12 31.91
N ALA A 14 -4.96 19.48 31.16
CA ALA A 14 -6.18 18.87 31.67
C ALA A 14 -5.89 17.84 32.78
N ILE A 15 -4.97 16.91 32.56
CA ILE A 15 -4.61 15.90 33.58
C ILE A 15 -3.97 16.52 34.82
N ARG A 16 -3.07 17.51 34.66
CA ARG A 16 -2.49 18.23 35.80
C ARG A 16 -3.57 18.90 36.65
N MET A 17 -4.52 19.57 36.01
CA MET A 17 -5.61 20.25 36.71
C MET A 17 -6.57 19.25 37.39
N VAL A 18 -6.83 18.10 36.78
CA VAL A 18 -7.60 17.01 37.42
C VAL A 18 -6.88 16.51 38.69
N ILE A 19 -5.56 16.29 38.63
CA ILE A 19 -4.76 15.85 39.79
C ILE A 19 -4.78 16.89 40.91
N GLN A 20 -4.85 18.18 40.56
CA GLN A 20 -4.99 19.28 41.51
C GLN A 20 -6.41 19.43 42.10
N GLY A 21 -7.36 18.59 41.68
CA GLY A 21 -8.72 18.58 42.21
C GLY A 21 -9.67 19.58 41.56
N HIS A 22 -9.32 20.16 40.41
CA HIS A 22 -10.22 21.07 39.69
C HIS A 22 -11.38 20.31 39.04
N SER A 23 -12.56 20.96 38.97
CA SER A 23 -13.74 20.42 38.31
C SER A 23 -13.58 20.44 36.77
N ALA A 24 -14.27 19.51 36.10
CA ALA A 24 -14.23 19.43 34.63
C ALA A 24 -14.71 20.73 33.96
N ASP A 25 -15.73 21.38 34.51
CA ASP A 25 -16.27 22.64 33.98
C ASP A 25 -15.24 23.77 34.08
N PHE A 26 -14.53 23.86 35.21
CA PHE A 26 -13.45 24.82 35.38
C PHE A 26 -12.32 24.58 34.38
N ILE A 27 -11.93 23.32 34.17
CA ILE A 27 -10.88 22.94 33.23
C ILE A 27 -11.27 23.28 31.80
N CYS A 28 -12.50 22.98 31.39
CA CYS A 28 -12.99 23.31 30.05
C CYS A 28 -12.99 24.82 29.82
N ASN A 29 -13.44 25.60 30.80
CA ASN A 29 -13.41 27.07 30.73
C ASN A 29 -11.98 27.64 30.69
N ALA A 30 -11.07 27.08 31.49
CA ALA A 30 -9.68 27.53 31.55
C ALA A 30 -8.87 27.18 30.28
N LEU A 31 -9.16 26.04 29.65
CA LEU A 31 -8.49 25.58 28.44
C LEU A 31 -9.19 26.06 27.15
N GLY A 32 -10.41 26.60 27.24
CA GLY A 32 -11.20 27.02 26.09
C GLY A 32 -11.68 25.85 25.22
N GLU A 33 -11.75 24.64 25.79
CA GLU A 33 -11.99 23.39 25.08
C GLU A 33 -13.11 22.59 25.73
N LEU A 34 -14.04 22.06 24.93
CA LEU A 34 -15.16 21.24 25.41
C LEU A 34 -14.74 19.77 25.52
N ILE A 35 -14.04 19.43 26.59
CA ILE A 35 -13.54 18.08 26.83
C ILE A 35 -14.62 17.21 27.47
N SER A 36 -14.97 16.10 26.82
CA SER A 36 -15.95 15.16 27.35
C SER A 36 -15.44 14.42 28.60
N ARG A 37 -16.36 13.99 29.48
CA ARG A 37 -16.03 13.12 30.63
C ARG A 37 -15.27 11.86 30.22
N GLN A 38 -15.65 11.24 29.10
CA GLN A 38 -14.99 10.04 28.58
C GLN A 38 -13.54 10.30 28.17
N SER A 39 -13.25 11.47 27.61
CA SER A 39 -11.89 11.89 27.27
C SER A 39 -11.04 12.05 28.53
N PHE A 40 -11.57 12.70 29.57
CA PHE A 40 -10.90 12.80 30.87
C PHE A 40 -10.59 11.42 31.45
N SER A 41 -11.57 10.52 31.52
CA SER A 41 -11.38 9.17 32.04
C SER A 41 -10.27 8.42 31.29
N ARG A 42 -10.30 8.44 29.95
CA ARG A 42 -9.30 7.75 29.13
C ARG A 42 -7.89 8.31 29.31
N TRP A 43 -7.74 9.63 29.39
CA TRP A 43 -6.44 10.24 29.60
C TRP A 43 -5.90 10.00 31.01
N LEU A 44 -6.79 10.00 32.02
CA LEU A 44 -6.42 9.76 33.41
C LEU A 44 -5.98 8.30 33.60
N GLU A 45 -6.73 7.35 33.05
CA GLU A 45 -6.39 5.93 33.06
C GLU A 45 -5.04 5.69 32.37
N LEU A 46 -4.83 6.26 31.18
CA LEU A 46 -3.57 6.16 30.45
C LEU A 46 -2.41 6.74 31.27
N PHE A 47 -2.61 7.89 31.91
CA PHE A 47 -1.59 8.52 32.74
C PHE A 47 -1.28 7.72 34.00
N GLN A 48 -2.28 7.12 34.65
CA GLN A 48 -2.07 6.25 35.80
C GLN A 48 -1.25 5.01 35.43
N GLN A 49 -1.51 4.43 34.26
CA GLN A 49 -0.83 3.22 33.79
C GLN A 49 0.59 3.47 33.27
N THR A 50 0.80 4.56 32.52
CA THR A 50 2.03 4.78 31.74
C THR A 50 2.84 6.01 32.17
N ARG A 51 2.30 6.83 33.08
CA ARG A 51 2.80 8.19 33.39
C ARG A 51 2.87 9.12 32.18
N CYS A 52 2.23 8.76 31.07
CA CYS A 52 2.17 9.52 29.84
C CYS A 52 0.72 9.84 29.47
N VAL A 53 0.51 10.99 28.82
CA VAL A 53 -0.81 11.42 28.32
C VAL A 53 -0.98 11.14 26.82
N ILE A 54 0.11 10.76 26.16
CA ILE A 54 0.15 10.26 24.79
C ILE A 54 0.54 8.78 24.88
N ARG A 55 -0.19 7.92 24.18
CA ARG A 55 0.16 6.50 24.09
C ARG A 55 1.42 6.37 23.23
N ASN A 56 2.25 5.36 23.48
CA ASN A 56 3.48 5.19 22.73
C ASN A 56 3.15 4.92 21.23
N PRO A 57 3.73 5.67 20.27
CA PRO A 57 3.63 5.40 18.83
C PRO A 57 3.78 3.92 18.46
N THR A 58 4.71 3.20 19.09
CA THR A 58 4.96 1.78 18.80
C THR A 58 3.79 0.87 19.19
N ASP A 59 2.95 1.29 20.12
CA ASP A 59 1.72 0.57 20.49
C ASP A 59 0.61 0.78 19.46
N TYR A 60 0.66 1.87 18.67
CA TYR A 60 -0.31 2.13 17.61
C TYR A 60 -0.02 1.31 16.36
N GLU A 61 1.26 1.07 16.03
CA GLU A 61 1.66 0.26 14.88
C GLU A 61 1.07 -1.16 14.94
N ARG A 62 0.94 -1.71 16.15
CA ARG A 62 0.34 -3.03 16.39
C ARG A 62 -1.18 -3.08 16.22
N LEU A 63 -1.86 -1.93 16.19
CA LEU A 63 -3.33 -1.86 16.18
C LEU A 63 -3.93 -1.68 14.78
N GLY A 64 -3.11 -1.69 13.73
CA GLY A 64 -3.59 -1.85 12.37
C GLY A 64 -4.28 -3.20 12.17
N ARG A 65 -5.10 -3.33 11.12
CA ARG A 65 -5.60 -4.65 10.72
C ARG A 65 -4.37 -5.51 10.40
N PRO A 66 -4.18 -6.67 11.06
CA PRO A 66 -3.07 -7.56 10.73
C PRO A 66 -3.12 -7.86 9.24
N GLY A 67 -1.96 -7.83 8.59
CA GLY A 67 -1.86 -8.17 7.18
C GLY A 67 -2.45 -9.56 6.95
N LEU A 68 -3.30 -9.71 5.93
CA LEU A 68 -3.92 -10.99 5.60
C LEU A 68 -2.87 -12.07 5.30
N LEU A 69 -1.74 -11.67 4.69
CA LEU A 69 -0.64 -12.56 4.37
C LEU A 69 0.26 -12.81 5.57
N THR A 70 0.58 -14.08 5.78
CA THR A 70 1.59 -14.53 6.73
C THR A 70 3.00 -14.21 6.20
N SER A 71 4.00 -14.33 7.06
CA SER A 71 5.40 -14.18 6.63
C SER A 71 5.81 -15.24 5.61
N GLU A 72 5.23 -16.44 5.68
CA GLU A 72 5.51 -17.54 4.75
C GLU A 72 4.96 -17.24 3.36
N ASP A 73 3.71 -16.77 3.28
CA ASP A 73 3.10 -16.32 2.02
C ASP A 73 3.92 -15.24 1.33
N ILE A 74 4.45 -14.31 2.13
CA ILE A 74 5.28 -13.21 1.63
C ILE A 74 6.60 -13.76 1.06
N GLN A 75 7.26 -14.68 1.76
CA GLN A 75 8.50 -15.30 1.26
C GLN A 75 8.27 -16.13 -0.01
N PHE A 76 7.15 -16.85 -0.07
CA PHE A 76 6.74 -17.57 -1.27
C PHE A 76 6.55 -16.62 -2.46
N MET A 77 5.81 -15.52 -2.26
CA MET A 77 5.60 -14.52 -3.32
C MET A 77 6.90 -13.88 -3.81
N ILE A 78 7.86 -13.58 -2.91
CA ILE A 78 9.18 -13.05 -3.31
C ILE A 78 9.86 -14.04 -4.25
N LYS A 79 9.97 -15.30 -3.80
CA LYS A 79 10.64 -16.35 -4.56
C LYS A 79 9.97 -16.59 -5.90
N LEU A 80 8.64 -16.59 -5.93
CA LEU A 80 7.86 -16.75 -7.16
C LEU A 80 8.16 -15.64 -8.17
N VAL A 81 8.28 -14.39 -7.73
CA VAL A 81 8.60 -13.25 -8.61
C VAL A 81 10.08 -13.25 -9.02
N GLU A 82 10.99 -13.74 -8.17
CA GLU A 82 12.41 -13.90 -8.52
C GLU A 82 12.61 -14.99 -9.57
N ASP A 83 11.92 -16.13 -9.42
CA ASP A 83 12.00 -17.27 -10.33
C ASP A 83 11.28 -16.99 -11.66
N GLU A 84 10.12 -16.33 -11.62
CA GLU A 84 9.26 -16.06 -12.78
C GLU A 84 8.73 -14.61 -12.81
N PRO A 85 9.57 -13.62 -13.15
CA PRO A 85 9.20 -12.20 -13.10
C PRO A 85 8.19 -11.78 -14.18
N SER A 86 7.89 -12.65 -15.15
CA SER A 86 6.91 -12.41 -16.21
C SER A 86 5.47 -12.73 -15.81
N LEU A 87 5.25 -13.32 -14.63
CA LEU A 87 3.91 -13.69 -14.18
C LEU A 87 3.02 -12.46 -14.00
N PHE A 88 1.78 -12.61 -14.46
CA PHE A 88 0.73 -11.63 -14.19
C PHE A 88 0.23 -11.73 -12.74
N LEU A 89 -0.41 -10.66 -12.26
CA LEU A 89 -0.85 -10.58 -10.86
C LEU A 89 -1.93 -11.60 -10.50
N ASP A 90 -2.75 -11.98 -11.47
CA ASP A 90 -3.75 -13.05 -11.34
C ASP A 90 -3.09 -14.44 -11.32
N GLU A 91 -2.05 -14.67 -12.12
CA GLU A 91 -1.28 -15.92 -12.07
C GLU A 91 -0.54 -16.07 -10.73
N ILE A 92 0.08 -14.99 -10.23
CA ILE A 92 0.71 -14.96 -8.90
C ILE A 92 -0.32 -15.29 -7.81
N ARG A 93 -1.55 -14.77 -7.94
CA ARG A 93 -2.65 -15.06 -7.03
C ARG A 93 -3.04 -16.54 -7.04
N GLU A 94 -3.19 -17.12 -8.23
CA GLU A 94 -3.54 -18.52 -8.38
C GLU A 94 -2.47 -19.42 -7.77
N ARG A 95 -1.19 -19.15 -8.06
CA ARG A 95 -0.07 -19.90 -7.46
C ARG A 95 0.00 -19.77 -5.95
N LEU A 96 -0.38 -18.62 -5.40
CA LEU A 96 -0.45 -18.43 -3.95
C LEU A 96 -1.58 -19.28 -3.33
N TYR A 97 -2.71 -19.42 -4.03
CA TYR A 97 -3.81 -20.29 -3.60
C TYR A 97 -3.46 -21.76 -3.70
N ASP A 98 -2.73 -22.16 -4.74
CA ASP A 98 -2.24 -23.54 -4.90
C ASP A 98 -1.17 -23.90 -3.86
N TYR A 99 -0.43 -22.92 -3.35
CA TYR A 99 0.63 -23.11 -2.37
C TYR A 99 0.10 -23.38 -0.95
N HIS A 100 -1.01 -22.75 -0.58
CA HIS A 100 -1.57 -22.85 0.76
C HIS A 100 -3.10 -23.00 0.71
N ASP A 101 -3.62 -24.15 1.15
CA ASP A 101 -5.07 -24.45 1.14
C ASP A 101 -5.90 -23.44 1.96
N GLU A 102 -5.27 -22.75 2.92
CA GLU A 102 -5.88 -21.68 3.73
C GLU A 102 -5.45 -20.26 3.30
N ALA A 103 -4.92 -20.10 2.08
CA ALA A 103 -4.51 -18.79 1.59
C ALA A 103 -5.67 -17.78 1.67
N PRO A 104 -5.44 -16.58 2.24
CA PRO A 104 -6.48 -15.58 2.31
C PRO A 104 -6.93 -15.17 0.91
N LEU A 105 -8.24 -15.06 0.68
CA LEU A 105 -8.77 -14.51 -0.56
C LEU A 105 -8.33 -13.06 -0.72
N LEU A 106 -7.35 -12.82 -1.59
CA LEU A 106 -6.81 -11.51 -1.90
C LEU A 106 -7.38 -10.97 -3.20
N SER A 107 -7.65 -9.66 -3.21
CA SER A 107 -7.89 -8.96 -4.48
C SER A 107 -6.56 -8.77 -5.24
N ILE A 108 -6.65 -8.56 -6.55
CA ILE A 108 -5.48 -8.27 -7.40
C ILE A 108 -4.77 -7.00 -6.91
N GLU A 109 -5.53 -6.00 -6.46
CA GLU A 109 -5.01 -4.76 -5.87
C GLU A 109 -4.26 -5.03 -4.57
N ALA A 110 -4.77 -5.95 -3.74
CA ALA A 110 -4.09 -6.32 -2.51
C ALA A 110 -2.74 -6.99 -2.82
N ILE A 111 -2.67 -7.88 -3.81
CA ILE A 111 -1.40 -8.48 -4.24
C ILE A 111 -0.45 -7.42 -4.75
N HIS A 112 -0.90 -6.55 -5.65
CA HIS A 112 -0.09 -5.45 -6.15
C HIS A 112 0.43 -4.54 -5.01
N GLN A 113 -0.43 -4.17 -4.06
CA GLN A 113 -0.02 -3.37 -2.90
C GLN A 113 1.01 -4.10 -2.03
N ASN A 114 0.87 -5.42 -1.83
CA ASN A 114 1.85 -6.19 -1.06
C ASN A 114 3.19 -6.26 -1.81
N LEU A 115 3.20 -6.50 -3.12
CA LEU A 115 4.41 -6.50 -3.94
C LEU A 115 5.13 -5.14 -3.90
N VAL A 116 4.39 -4.04 -4.01
CA VAL A 116 4.98 -2.69 -4.03
C VAL A 116 5.39 -2.22 -2.62
N LEU A 117 4.51 -2.34 -1.63
CA LEU A 117 4.70 -1.74 -0.29
C LEU A 117 5.53 -2.62 0.63
N LYS A 118 5.33 -3.94 0.59
CA LYS A 118 6.03 -4.85 1.51
C LYS A 118 7.30 -5.43 0.91
N LEU A 119 7.31 -5.68 -0.40
CA LEU A 119 8.46 -6.28 -1.07
C LEU A 119 9.38 -5.26 -1.75
N SER A 120 8.99 -3.97 -1.77
CA SER A 120 9.71 -2.91 -2.49
C SER A 120 9.97 -3.25 -3.97
N ILE A 121 9.17 -4.14 -4.55
CA ILE A 121 9.29 -4.53 -5.95
C ILE A 121 8.68 -3.40 -6.75
N THR A 122 9.56 -2.52 -7.22
CA THR A 122 9.16 -1.51 -8.18
C THR A 122 8.99 -2.25 -9.50
N LEU A 123 7.75 -2.59 -9.87
CA LEU A 123 7.46 -3.07 -11.21
C LEU A 123 7.92 -1.97 -12.16
N LYS A 124 9.10 -2.15 -12.78
CA LYS A 124 9.48 -1.36 -13.94
C LYS A 124 8.39 -1.64 -14.94
N LYS A 125 7.48 -0.69 -15.15
CA LYS A 125 6.62 -0.72 -16.32
C LYS A 125 7.60 -0.77 -17.48
N PRO A 126 7.73 -1.88 -18.22
CA PRO A 126 8.39 -1.78 -19.50
C PRO A 126 7.60 -0.70 -20.20
N SER A 127 8.25 0.41 -20.54
CA SER A 127 7.65 1.34 -21.48
C SER A 127 7.30 0.46 -22.65
N THR A 128 6.02 0.16 -22.86
CA THR A 128 5.57 -0.51 -24.07
C THR A 128 5.93 0.48 -25.16
N VAL A 129 7.14 0.33 -25.68
CA VAL A 129 7.61 1.14 -26.79
C VAL A 129 6.72 0.66 -27.89
N ASN A 130 5.65 1.42 -28.15
CA ASN A 130 4.81 1.20 -29.29
C ASN A 130 5.78 1.00 -30.45
N ILE A 131 5.74 -0.15 -31.12
CA ILE A 131 6.69 -0.46 -32.19
C ILE A 131 6.66 0.65 -33.27
N ARG A 132 5.55 1.39 -33.38
CA ARG A 132 5.43 2.61 -34.21
C ARG A 132 6.28 3.81 -33.76
N LYS A 133 6.88 3.77 -32.56
CA LYS A 133 7.69 4.84 -31.93
C LYS A 133 9.18 4.48 -31.79
N CYS A 134 9.62 3.26 -32.09
CA CYS A 134 11.04 2.94 -32.14
C CYS A 134 11.62 3.39 -33.49
N ILE A 135 12.21 4.58 -33.52
CA ILE A 135 12.85 5.14 -34.72
C ILE A 135 13.92 4.21 -35.28
N VAL A 136 14.72 3.57 -34.41
CA VAL A 136 15.78 2.65 -34.83
C VAL A 136 15.20 1.45 -35.58
N ALA A 137 14.17 0.79 -35.03
CA ALA A 137 13.51 -0.34 -35.69
C ALA A 137 12.82 0.08 -37.00
N LYS A 138 12.24 1.29 -37.04
CA LYS A 138 11.65 1.85 -38.26
C LYS A 138 12.71 2.10 -39.34
N CYS A 139 13.86 2.66 -38.98
CA CYS A 139 14.97 2.89 -39.91
C CYS A 139 15.52 1.57 -40.48
N LEU A 140 15.71 0.55 -39.64
CA LEU A 140 16.15 -0.78 -40.08
C LEU A 140 15.13 -1.43 -41.03
N TYR A 141 13.83 -1.32 -40.74
CA TYR A 141 12.79 -1.83 -41.63
C TYR A 141 12.79 -1.11 -42.99
N ILE A 142 12.92 0.22 -43.00
CA ILE A 142 13.01 1.03 -44.23
C ILE A 142 14.25 0.64 -45.05
N GLU A 143 15.39 0.45 -44.38
CA GLU A 143 16.63 0.01 -45.05
C GLU A 143 16.46 -1.37 -45.69
N HIS A 144 15.84 -2.31 -44.97
CA HIS A 144 15.59 -3.66 -45.48
C HIS A 144 14.59 -3.68 -46.64
N MET A 145 13.58 -2.81 -46.60
CA MET A 145 12.55 -2.70 -47.64
C MET A 145 12.92 -1.79 -48.81
N ARG A 146 14.07 -1.10 -48.77
CA ARG A 146 14.45 -0.07 -49.78
C ARG A 146 14.46 -0.59 -51.22
N PHE A 147 14.70 -1.88 -51.40
CA PHE A 147 14.80 -2.52 -52.71
C PHE A 147 13.58 -3.34 -53.10
N VAL A 148 12.55 -3.41 -52.24
CA VAL A 148 11.31 -4.15 -52.52
C VAL A 148 10.35 -3.21 -53.26
N PRO A 149 9.97 -3.50 -54.52
CA PRO A 149 9.02 -2.67 -55.24
C PRO A 149 7.62 -2.78 -54.61
N ALA A 150 6.86 -1.68 -54.64
CA ALA A 150 5.57 -1.60 -53.96
C ALA A 150 4.54 -2.64 -54.47
N GLU A 151 4.65 -3.07 -55.72
CA GLU A 151 3.81 -4.10 -56.34
C GLU A 151 3.96 -5.49 -55.70
N PHE A 152 5.02 -5.73 -54.93
CA PHE A 152 5.23 -6.97 -54.17
C PHE A 152 4.65 -6.91 -52.75
N LEU A 153 4.15 -5.75 -52.31
CA LEU A 153 3.55 -5.59 -50.98
C LEU A 153 2.06 -5.94 -51.05
N VAL A 154 1.73 -7.16 -50.65
CA VAL A 154 0.34 -7.61 -50.50
C VAL A 154 -0.07 -7.48 -49.03
N PHE A 155 -1.05 -6.61 -48.75
CA PHE A 155 -1.65 -6.53 -47.42
C PHE A 155 -2.63 -7.70 -47.22
N SER A 156 -2.13 -8.81 -46.70
CA SER A 156 -3.02 -9.85 -46.16
C SER A 156 -3.62 -9.33 -44.85
N GLY A 157 -4.94 -9.17 -44.80
CA GLY A 157 -5.67 -8.72 -43.61
C GLY A 157 -5.64 -9.71 -42.41
N GLY A 158 -4.71 -10.66 -42.41
CA GLY A 158 -4.51 -11.64 -41.35
C GLY A 158 -3.24 -11.33 -40.57
N SER A 159 -3.40 -11.04 -39.28
CA SER A 159 -2.32 -10.82 -38.34
C SER A 159 -1.54 -12.13 -38.11
N TYR A 160 -0.41 -12.33 -38.77
CA TYR A 160 0.51 -13.41 -38.40
C TYR A 160 1.48 -12.88 -37.34
N ILE A 161 1.41 -13.47 -36.15
CA ILE A 161 2.42 -13.31 -35.09
C ILE A 161 3.63 -14.13 -35.55
N LEU A 162 4.71 -13.46 -35.94
CA LEU A 162 6.01 -14.12 -36.10
C LEU A 162 6.60 -14.34 -34.71
N SER A 163 6.56 -15.59 -34.26
CA SER A 163 7.34 -16.09 -33.14
C SER A 163 8.79 -16.31 -33.59
N THR A 164 9.72 -15.64 -32.92
CA THR A 164 11.13 -16.05 -32.80
C THR A 164 11.47 -16.10 -31.34
#